data_AF-A0A4P6ZG32-F1
#
_entry.id   AF-A0A4P6ZG32-F1
#
_cell.length_a   1.000
_cell.length_b   1.000
_cell.length_c   1.000
_cell.angle_alpha   90.00
_cell.angle_beta   90.00
_cell.angle_gamma   90.00
#
_symmetry.space_group_name_H-M   'P 1'
#
loop_
_entity.id
_entity.type
_entity.pdbx_description
1 polymer ?
#
loop_
_entity_poly.entity_id
_entity_poly.type
_entity_poly.pdbx_seq_one_letter_code
_entity_poly.pdbx_strand_id
1 'polypeptide(L)'
;MKISLPTILLFLLPYFIVSQNLMDYSTIKTNSGEVKIPGDWTLLNTVRASGQTYLKNDEGIIIAVAQNLKKSYPFYKANRSDFENLKAFYKWDSDFKKKHKFKTQKLKENSDLEFIIWKYKDKLDRVFLFGSSEKNFLIFLIYTNQWTETEKMQFLENLYQWNK
;
A
#
# COMPACT_ATOMS: atom_id res chain seq x y z
N MET A 1 41.09 51.24 29.43
CA MET A 1 41.14 50.59 28.11
C MET A 1 40.94 49.09 28.32
N LYS A 2 39.71 48.60 28.09
CA LYS A 2 39.33 47.21 28.39
C LYS A 2 39.73 46.32 27.22
N ILE A 3 40.58 45.33 27.48
CA ILE A 3 40.97 44.29 26.52
C ILE A 3 39.85 43.24 26.54
N SER A 4 39.11 43.11 25.44
CA SER A 4 38.13 42.05 25.25
C SER A 4 38.85 40.79 24.74
N LEU A 5 38.83 39.74 25.56
CA LEU A 5 39.24 38.39 25.21
C LEU A 5 38.17 37.77 24.29
N PRO A 6 38.45 37.33 23.05
CA PRO A 6 37.51 36.49 22.34
C PRO A 6 37.68 35.06 22.86
N THR A 7 36.82 34.68 23.80
CA THR A 7 36.68 33.28 24.22
C THR A 7 36.20 32.47 23.02
N ILE A 8 37.07 31.59 22.54
CA ILE A 8 36.77 30.51 21.62
C ILE A 8 35.63 29.70 22.24
N LEU A 9 34.42 29.83 21.69
CA LEU A 9 33.29 28.95 21.97
C LEU A 9 33.07 28.07 20.73
N LEU A 10 34.04 27.17 20.50
CA LEU A 10 33.81 25.93 19.77
C LEU A 10 33.30 24.91 20.80
N PHE A 11 32.49 23.94 20.35
CA PHE A 11 31.79 22.89 21.13
C PHE A 11 30.49 23.41 21.78
N LEU A 12 29.30 22.91 21.50
CA LEU A 12 28.85 21.58 21.10
C LEU A 12 27.57 21.74 20.25
N LEU A 13 27.64 21.56 18.93
CA LEU A 13 26.44 21.15 18.21
C LEU A 13 26.27 19.65 18.52
N PRO A 14 25.15 19.22 19.13
CA PRO A 14 24.87 17.79 19.17
C PRO A 14 24.75 17.37 17.70
N TYR A 15 25.66 16.50 17.29
CA TYR A 15 25.50 15.69 16.10
C TYR A 15 24.26 14.82 16.31
N PHE A 16 23.07 15.40 16.11
CA PHE A 16 21.95 14.63 15.61
C PHE A 16 22.35 14.23 14.20
N ILE A 17 23.19 13.21 14.11
CA ILE A 17 23.19 12.32 12.95
C ILE A 17 21.82 11.68 13.02
N VAL A 18 20.83 12.38 12.45
CA VAL A 18 19.69 11.71 11.86
C VAL A 18 20.35 10.78 10.86
N SER A 19 20.52 9.51 11.26
CA SER A 19 20.69 8.44 10.30
C SER A 19 19.43 8.52 9.46
N GLN A 20 19.52 9.25 8.35
CA GLN A 20 18.62 9.08 7.25
C GLN A 20 18.97 7.67 6.76
N ASN A 21 18.35 6.65 7.37
CA ASN A 21 18.17 5.39 6.69
C ASN A 21 17.47 5.80 5.40
N LEU A 22 18.24 5.91 4.32
CA LEU A 22 17.71 5.97 2.97
C LEU A 22 16.92 4.68 2.86
N MET A 23 15.61 4.79 3.04
CA MET A 23 14.74 3.65 3.00
C MET A 23 14.70 3.26 1.54
N ASP A 24 15.47 2.23 1.17
CA ASP A 24 15.50 1.73 -0.19
C ASP A 24 14.10 1.27 -0.58
N TYR A 25 13.70 1.58 -1.81
CA TYR A 25 12.38 1.25 -2.32
C TYR A 25 12.47 0.69 -3.74
N SER A 26 11.68 -0.34 -3.98
CA SER A 26 11.41 -0.85 -5.31
C SER A 26 10.29 -0.02 -5.96
N THR A 27 10.54 0.53 -7.15
CA THR A 27 9.54 1.30 -7.91
C THR A 27 8.98 0.49 -9.04
N ILE A 28 7.66 0.28 -9.05
CA ILE A 28 6.96 -0.52 -10.04
C ILE A 28 6.07 0.36 -10.91
N LYS A 29 6.26 0.26 -12.22
CA LYS A 29 5.37 0.89 -13.19
C LYS A 29 4.11 0.04 -13.37
N THR A 30 2.96 0.63 -13.10
CA THR A 30 1.65 0.06 -13.38
C THR A 30 1.06 0.72 -14.63
N ASN A 31 -0.14 0.31 -15.04
CA ASN A 31 -0.81 0.87 -16.21
C ASN A 31 -1.16 2.36 -16.06
N SER A 32 -1.24 2.89 -14.83
CA SER A 32 -1.76 4.24 -14.58
C SER A 32 -0.88 5.09 -13.66
N GLY A 33 0.34 4.65 -13.36
CA GLY A 33 1.26 5.35 -12.47
C GLY A 33 2.33 4.43 -11.89
N GLU A 34 3.10 4.97 -10.95
CA GLU A 34 4.15 4.23 -10.25
C GLU A 34 3.70 3.87 -8.83
N VAL A 35 4.21 2.76 -8.31
CA VAL A 35 4.04 2.33 -6.92
C VAL A 35 5.42 2.10 -6.31
N LYS A 36 5.69 2.73 -5.18
CA LYS A 36 6.91 2.53 -4.37
C LYS A 36 6.63 1.53 -3.27
N ILE A 37 7.47 0.50 -3.15
CA ILE A 37 7.36 -0.55 -2.15
C ILE A 37 8.64 -0.56 -1.31
N PRO A 38 8.56 -0.47 0.03
CA PRO A 38 9.74 -0.50 0.91
C PRO A 38 10.53 -1.79 0.73
N GLY A 39 11.86 -1.66 0.64
CA GLY A 39 12.80 -2.75 0.48
C GLY A 39 12.96 -3.22 -0.97
N ASP A 40 13.68 -4.33 -1.10
CA ASP A 40 14.04 -4.93 -2.38
C ASP A 40 13.03 -6.00 -2.79
N TRP A 41 12.38 -5.77 -3.93
CA TRP A 41 11.35 -6.62 -4.48
C TRP A 41 11.69 -7.01 -5.91
N THR A 42 11.76 -8.31 -6.16
CA THR A 42 11.98 -8.86 -7.49
C THR A 42 10.64 -9.09 -8.18
N LEU A 43 10.49 -8.56 -9.40
CA LEU A 43 9.32 -8.81 -10.24
C LEU A 43 9.17 -10.30 -10.56
N LEU A 44 7.98 -10.86 -10.33
CA LEU A 44 7.64 -12.22 -10.73
C LEU A 44 6.89 -12.25 -12.06
N ASN A 45 5.72 -11.60 -12.12
CA ASN A 45 4.87 -11.56 -13.30
C ASN A 45 3.85 -10.42 -13.23
N THR A 46 3.24 -10.09 -14.37
CA THR A 46 2.09 -9.19 -14.45
C THR A 46 0.94 -9.87 -15.16
N VAL A 47 -0.23 -9.92 -14.52
CA VAL A 47 -1.45 -10.49 -15.08
C VAL A 47 -2.14 -9.43 -15.94
N ARG A 48 -2.01 -9.56 -17.27
CA ARG A 48 -2.53 -8.57 -18.23
C ARG A 48 -4.01 -8.24 -18.04
N ALA A 49 -4.84 -9.23 -17.70
CA ALA A 49 -6.28 -9.06 -17.55
C ALA A 49 -6.70 -8.18 -16.35
N SER A 50 -5.95 -8.25 -15.24
CA SER A 50 -6.25 -7.49 -14.02
C SER A 50 -5.33 -6.29 -13.79
N GLY A 51 -4.19 -6.23 -14.51
CA GLY A 51 -3.13 -5.27 -14.26
C GLY A 51 -2.32 -5.53 -12.99
N GLN A 52 -2.56 -6.66 -12.30
CA GLN A 52 -1.84 -7.01 -11.07
C GLN A 52 -0.41 -7.47 -11.39
N THR A 53 0.55 -6.77 -10.82
CA THR A 53 1.97 -7.10 -10.86
C THR A 53 2.39 -7.73 -9.54
N TYR A 54 2.92 -8.95 -9.59
CA TYR A 54 3.39 -9.69 -8.43
C TYR A 54 4.90 -9.55 -8.29
N LEU A 55 5.35 -9.39 -7.05
CA LEU A 55 6.75 -9.28 -6.68
C LEU A 55 7.05 -10.13 -5.45
N LYS A 56 8.32 -10.45 -5.26
CA LYS A 56 8.82 -11.26 -4.15
C LYS A 56 10.08 -10.64 -3.53
N ASN A 57 10.15 -10.59 -2.21
CA ASN A 57 11.38 -10.21 -1.49
C ASN A 57 12.28 -11.44 -1.21
N ASP A 58 13.43 -11.22 -0.60
CA ASP A 58 14.42 -12.24 -0.22
C ASP A 58 13.89 -13.23 0.84
N GLU A 59 13.04 -12.76 1.76
CA GLU A 59 12.30 -13.60 2.73
C GLU A 59 11.24 -14.48 2.05
N GLY A 60 10.95 -14.24 0.77
CA GLY A 60 9.99 -14.98 -0.02
C GLY A 60 8.53 -14.61 0.19
N ILE A 61 8.29 -13.46 0.79
CA ILE A 61 6.99 -12.79 0.88
C ILE A 61 6.62 -12.27 -0.50
N ILE A 62 5.35 -12.42 -0.87
CA ILE A 62 4.84 -11.96 -2.16
C ILE A 62 3.88 -10.80 -1.95
N ILE A 63 4.06 -9.75 -2.73
CA ILE A 63 3.10 -8.66 -2.86
C ILE A 63 2.54 -8.65 -4.29
N ALA A 64 1.26 -8.31 -4.45
CA ALA A 64 0.70 -7.93 -5.73
C ALA A 64 0.17 -6.50 -5.67
N VAL A 65 0.47 -5.71 -6.70
CA VAL A 65 0.08 -4.31 -6.82
C VAL A 65 -0.67 -4.06 -8.13
N ALA A 66 -1.73 -3.26 -8.08
CA ALA A 66 -2.37 -2.70 -9.26
C ALA A 66 -2.87 -1.28 -8.99
N GLN A 67 -2.87 -0.46 -10.03
CA GLN A 67 -3.54 0.83 -10.07
C GLN A 67 -4.51 0.82 -11.25
N ASN A 68 -5.80 0.98 -10.96
CA ASN A 68 -6.86 0.88 -11.95
C ASN A 68 -7.69 2.16 -11.96
N LEU A 69 -7.90 2.77 -13.13
CA LEU A 69 -8.71 3.98 -13.26
C LEU A 69 -10.12 3.76 -12.71
N LYS A 70 -10.58 4.62 -11.79
CA LYS A 70 -11.92 4.51 -11.18
C LYS A 70 -13.02 4.47 -12.25
N LYS A 71 -12.87 5.30 -13.29
CA LYS A 71 -13.80 5.40 -14.43
C LYS A 71 -13.90 4.14 -15.30
N SER A 72 -12.99 3.17 -15.19
CA SER A 72 -13.07 1.93 -15.96
C SER A 72 -14.10 0.95 -15.38
N TYR A 73 -14.61 1.22 -14.18
CA TYR A 73 -15.58 0.33 -13.52
C TYR A 73 -17.02 0.79 -13.73
N PRO A 74 -17.95 -0.12 -14.05
CA PRO A 74 -19.34 0.24 -14.38
C PRO A 74 -20.13 0.80 -13.18
N PHE A 75 -19.70 0.50 -11.96
CA PHE A 75 -20.33 1.01 -10.74
C PHE A 75 -19.86 2.41 -10.34
N TYR A 76 -18.78 2.92 -10.95
CA TYR A 76 -18.21 4.23 -10.59
C TYR A 76 -19.18 5.35 -10.92
N LYS A 77 -19.27 6.33 -10.02
CA LYS A 77 -20.07 7.54 -10.21
C LYS A 77 -19.23 8.76 -9.82
N ALA A 78 -19.09 9.71 -10.75
CA ALA A 78 -18.28 10.92 -10.54
C ALA A 78 -18.85 11.85 -9.45
N ASN A 79 -20.14 11.74 -9.13
CA ASN A 79 -20.80 12.52 -8.08
C ASN A 79 -20.77 11.85 -6.70
N ARG A 80 -20.13 10.68 -6.56
CA ARG A 80 -19.90 10.02 -5.27
C ARG A 80 -18.55 10.41 -4.71
N SER A 81 -18.43 10.40 -3.39
CA SER A 81 -17.13 10.55 -2.76
C SER A 81 -16.21 9.39 -3.14
N ASP A 82 -14.91 9.60 -2.94
CA ASP A 82 -13.89 8.59 -3.18
C ASP A 82 -14.09 7.35 -2.33
N PHE A 83 -14.39 7.52 -1.04
CA PHE A 83 -14.71 6.40 -0.15
C PHE A 83 -16.02 5.68 -0.54
N GLU A 84 -17.03 6.39 -1.04
CA GLU A 84 -18.26 5.76 -1.54
C GLU A 84 -18.00 4.89 -2.79
N ASN A 85 -17.19 5.40 -3.72
CA ASN A 85 -16.75 4.64 -4.89
C ASN A 85 -15.86 3.46 -4.48
N LEU A 86 -15.02 3.60 -3.47
CA LEU A 86 -14.21 2.52 -2.93
C LEU A 86 -15.06 1.42 -2.29
N LYS A 87 -16.09 1.77 -1.50
CA LYS A 87 -17.06 0.80 -0.97
C LYS A 87 -17.78 0.05 -2.09
N ALA A 88 -18.12 0.73 -3.18
CA ALA A 88 -18.72 0.09 -4.35
C ALA A 88 -17.74 -0.89 -5.02
N PHE A 89 -16.45 -0.54 -5.11
CA PHE A 89 -15.41 -1.44 -5.64
C PHE A 89 -15.19 -2.66 -4.75
N TYR A 90 -15.04 -2.48 -3.44
CA TYR A 90 -14.95 -3.59 -2.49
C TYR A 90 -16.16 -4.52 -2.59
N LYS A 91 -17.38 -3.96 -2.67
CA LYS A 91 -18.60 -4.76 -2.82
C LYS A 91 -18.56 -5.58 -4.12
N TRP A 92 -18.19 -4.95 -5.23
CA TRP A 92 -18.12 -5.60 -6.54
C TRP A 92 -17.14 -6.78 -6.54
N ASP A 93 -15.93 -6.62 -6.00
CA ASP A 93 -14.94 -7.71 -5.96
C ASP A 93 -15.31 -8.79 -4.94
N SER A 94 -15.70 -8.39 -3.72
CA SER A 94 -16.08 -9.35 -2.68
C SER A 94 -17.33 -10.18 -3.06
N ASP A 95 -18.31 -9.60 -3.75
CA ASP A 95 -19.47 -10.34 -4.23
C ASP A 95 -19.10 -11.33 -5.35
N PHE A 96 -18.15 -10.98 -6.22
CA PHE A 96 -17.58 -11.95 -7.16
C PHE A 96 -16.95 -13.13 -6.41
N LYS A 97 -16.19 -12.90 -5.34
CA LYS A 97 -15.63 -13.99 -4.51
C LYS A 97 -16.72 -14.83 -3.84
N LYS A 98 -17.75 -14.21 -3.27
CA LYS A 98 -18.88 -14.92 -2.65
C LYS A 98 -19.65 -15.78 -3.66
N LYS A 99 -19.86 -15.28 -4.90
CA LYS A 99 -20.49 -16.04 -5.99
C LYS A 99 -19.71 -17.32 -6.32
N HIS A 100 -18.40 -17.30 -6.12
CA HIS A 100 -17.50 -18.46 -6.27
C HIS A 100 -17.31 -19.24 -4.97
N LYS A 101 -18.22 -19.10 -4.01
CA LYS A 101 -18.26 -19.83 -2.72
C LYS A 101 -17.09 -19.56 -1.77
N PHE A 102 -16.32 -18.49 -2.00
CA PHE A 102 -15.32 -18.04 -1.03
C PHE A 102 -15.99 -17.30 0.14
N LYS A 103 -15.54 -17.58 1.37
CA LYS A 103 -15.93 -16.80 2.54
C LYS A 103 -15.10 -15.53 2.59
N THR A 104 -15.73 -14.37 2.56
CA THR A 104 -15.06 -13.05 2.63
C THR A 104 -15.19 -12.45 4.03
N GLN A 105 -14.20 -11.68 4.45
CA GLN A 105 -14.20 -10.95 5.71
C GLN A 105 -13.60 -9.56 5.51
N LYS A 106 -14.35 -8.51 5.87
CA LYS A 106 -13.79 -7.16 6.03
C LYS A 106 -13.05 -7.10 7.36
N LEU A 107 -11.80 -6.67 7.35
CA LEU A 107 -10.94 -6.60 8.53
C LEU A 107 -10.95 -5.19 9.13
N LYS A 108 -10.84 -4.18 8.27
CA LYS A 108 -10.78 -2.77 8.68
C LYS A 108 -11.24 -1.87 7.54
N GLU A 109 -11.73 -0.70 7.87
CA GLU A 109 -11.90 0.40 6.92
C GLU A 109 -11.60 1.73 7.59
N ASN A 110 -11.24 2.73 6.80
CA ASN A 110 -11.05 4.09 7.26
C ASN A 110 -11.59 5.04 6.19
N SER A 111 -12.60 5.83 6.54
CA SER A 111 -13.24 6.78 5.62
C SER A 111 -12.35 7.96 5.30
N ASP A 112 -11.56 8.43 6.27
CA ASP A 112 -10.78 9.66 6.17
C ASP A 112 -9.52 9.43 5.34
N LEU A 113 -8.89 8.26 5.54
CA LEU A 113 -7.78 7.79 4.73
C LEU A 113 -8.23 7.08 3.46
N GLU A 114 -9.51 6.74 3.34
CA GLU A 114 -10.14 6.14 2.16
C GLU A 114 -9.54 4.79 1.76
N PHE A 115 -9.52 3.84 2.72
CA PHE A 115 -9.11 2.47 2.46
C PHE A 115 -10.05 1.44 3.08
N ILE A 116 -10.03 0.22 2.52
CA ILE A 116 -10.70 -0.97 3.04
C ILE A 116 -9.71 -2.13 3.01
N ILE A 117 -9.51 -2.77 4.16
CA ILE A 117 -8.72 -3.99 4.30
C ILE A 117 -9.66 -5.17 4.45
N TRP A 118 -9.42 -6.21 3.67
CA TRP A 118 -10.27 -7.39 3.66
C TRP A 118 -9.51 -8.63 3.23
N LYS A 119 -10.10 -9.80 3.48
CA LYS A 119 -9.59 -11.08 3.04
C LYS A 119 -10.72 -11.99 2.57
N TYR A 120 -10.34 -13.07 1.92
CA TYR A 120 -11.23 -14.21 1.72
C TYR A 120 -10.50 -15.51 2.05
N LYS A 121 -11.22 -16.49 2.58
CA LYS A 121 -10.66 -17.78 2.96
C LYS A 121 -10.36 -18.60 1.70
N ASP A 122 -9.08 -18.76 1.42
CA ASP A 122 -8.52 -19.68 0.43
C ASP A 122 -7.48 -20.59 1.13
N LYS A 123 -6.85 -21.51 0.40
CA LYS A 123 -5.70 -22.29 0.89
C LYS A 123 -4.52 -21.42 1.33
N LEU A 124 -4.48 -20.19 0.84
CA LEU A 124 -3.40 -19.23 0.99
C LEU A 124 -3.85 -18.09 1.90
N ASP A 125 -3.02 -17.70 2.87
CA ASP A 125 -3.31 -16.55 3.73
C ASP A 125 -3.01 -15.24 2.99
N ARG A 126 -4.09 -14.54 2.62
CA ARG A 126 -4.07 -13.39 1.72
C ARG A 126 -4.84 -12.24 2.35
N VAL A 127 -4.20 -11.07 2.43
CA VAL A 127 -4.86 -9.84 2.88
C VAL A 127 -4.76 -8.80 1.78
N PHE A 128 -5.90 -8.18 1.48
CA PHE A 128 -6.02 -7.11 0.50
C PHE A 128 -6.18 -5.77 1.21
N LEU A 129 -5.57 -4.73 0.64
CA LEU A 129 -5.97 -3.34 0.87
C LEU A 129 -6.45 -2.76 -0.46
N PHE A 130 -7.67 -2.27 -0.46
CA PHE A 130 -8.21 -1.43 -1.52
C PHE A 130 -8.19 0.02 -1.03
N GLY A 131 -7.59 0.91 -1.81
CA GLY A 131 -7.46 2.32 -1.49
C GLY A 131 -7.93 3.22 -2.63
N SER A 132 -8.21 4.48 -2.32
CA SER A 132 -8.54 5.51 -3.30
C SER A 132 -7.40 6.54 -3.39
N SER A 133 -6.90 6.79 -4.60
CA SER A 133 -5.89 7.83 -4.84
C SER A 133 -6.19 8.50 -6.17
N GLU A 134 -6.37 9.83 -6.16
CA GLU A 134 -6.66 10.66 -7.33
C GLU A 134 -7.74 10.07 -8.26
N LYS A 135 -7.36 9.57 -9.44
CA LYS A 135 -8.25 8.96 -10.45
C LYS A 135 -8.26 7.44 -10.41
N ASN A 136 -7.54 6.81 -9.48
CA ASN A 136 -7.28 5.37 -9.44
C ASN A 136 -7.81 4.72 -8.15
N PHE A 137 -8.20 3.44 -8.27
CA PHE A 137 -8.18 2.53 -7.13
C PHE A 137 -6.80 1.91 -7.04
N LEU A 138 -6.23 1.93 -5.83
CA LEU A 138 -5.03 1.20 -5.47
C LEU A 138 -5.44 -0.18 -4.93
N ILE A 139 -4.81 -1.23 -5.43
CA ILE A 139 -5.08 -2.61 -5.04
C ILE A 139 -3.76 -3.22 -4.61
N PHE A 140 -3.62 -3.46 -3.30
CA PHE A 140 -2.49 -4.17 -2.74
C PHE A 140 -2.94 -5.49 -2.16
N LEU A 141 -2.12 -6.52 -2.37
CA LEU A 141 -2.32 -7.85 -1.85
C LEU A 141 -1.00 -8.30 -1.25
N ILE A 142 -1.01 -8.78 -0.01
CA ILE A 142 0.13 -9.46 0.58
C ILE A 142 -0.18 -10.94 0.76
N TYR A 143 0.80 -11.78 0.43
CA TYR A 143 0.74 -13.22 0.54
C TYR A 143 1.97 -13.73 1.28
N THR A 144 1.76 -14.21 2.50
CA THR A 144 2.79 -14.84 3.33
C THR A 144 2.17 -15.58 4.50
N ASN A 145 2.76 -16.71 4.90
CA ASN A 145 2.45 -17.39 6.16
C ASN A 145 3.41 -17.00 7.30
N GLN A 146 4.39 -16.12 7.02
CA GLN A 146 5.41 -15.71 7.98
C GLN A 146 4.94 -14.55 8.88
N TRP A 147 4.03 -13.73 8.38
CA TRP A 147 3.45 -12.60 9.13
C TRP A 147 2.09 -12.96 9.71
N THR A 148 1.82 -12.46 10.90
CA THR A 148 0.48 -12.38 11.49
C THR A 148 -0.45 -11.51 10.62
N GLU A 149 -1.76 -11.63 10.84
CA GLU A 149 -2.73 -10.75 10.17
C GLU A 149 -2.45 -9.27 10.46
N THR A 150 -2.12 -8.93 11.71
CA THR A 150 -1.82 -7.54 12.11
C THR A 150 -0.60 -6.98 11.37
N GLU A 151 0.48 -7.75 11.24
CA GLU A 151 1.68 -7.33 10.51
C GLU A 151 1.38 -7.11 9.02
N LYS A 152 0.60 -7.99 8.40
CA LYS A 152 0.11 -7.82 7.02
C LYS A 152 -0.69 -6.53 6.87
N MET A 153 -1.61 -6.25 7.80
CA MET A 153 -2.44 -5.04 7.77
C MET A 153 -1.58 -3.79 7.92
N GLN A 154 -0.67 -3.76 8.88
CA GLN A 154 0.21 -2.62 9.14
C GLN A 154 1.12 -2.33 7.94
N PHE A 155 1.71 -3.36 7.34
CA PHE A 155 2.51 -3.22 6.13
C PHE A 155 1.70 -2.59 4.98
N LEU A 156 0.48 -3.10 4.73
CA LEU A 156 -0.38 -2.58 3.67
C LEU A 156 -0.82 -1.14 3.93
N GLU A 157 -1.14 -0.77 5.18
CA GLU A 157 -1.49 0.60 5.55
C GLU A 157 -0.33 1.58 5.29
N ASN A 158 0.88 1.21 5.70
CA ASN A 158 2.07 2.02 5.45
C ASN A 158 2.34 2.17 3.95
N LEU A 159 2.26 1.07 3.21
CA LEU A 159 2.41 1.08 1.75
C LEU A 159 1.38 2.00 1.09
N TYR A 160 0.13 1.96 1.54
CA TYR A 160 -0.91 2.84 1.04
C TYR A 160 -0.62 4.31 1.30
N GLN A 161 -0.20 4.67 2.51
CA GLN A 161 0.12 6.06 2.85
C GLN A 161 1.24 6.64 1.97
N TRP A 162 2.22 5.83 1.57
CA TRP A 162 3.31 6.30 0.70
C TRP A 162 2.93 6.45 -0.78
N ASN A 163 1.83 5.84 -1.19
CA ASN A 163 1.40 5.79 -2.58
C ASN A 163 0.05 6.48 -2.80
N LYS A 164 -0.52 7.11 -1.77
CA LYS A 164 -1.79 7.84 -1.85
C LYS A 164 -1.62 9.16 -2.60
#